data_AF-A0A6G6WJH6-F1
#
_entry.id   AF-A0A6G6WJH6-F1
#
_cell.length_a   1.000
_cell.length_b   1.000
_cell.length_c   1.000
_cell.angle_alpha   90.00
_cell.angle_beta   90.00
_cell.angle_gamma   90.00
#
_symmetry.space_group_name_H-M   'P 1'
#
loop_
_entity.id
_entity.type
_entity.pdbx_description
1 polymer ?
#
loop_
_entity_poly.entity_id
_entity_poly.type
_entity_poly.pdbx_seq_one_letter_code
_entity_poly.pdbx_strand_id
1 'polypeptide(L)'
;MRLRTRDQQFLDPERGPVVTPRAVIALVLVVIGIAWIVYYYTGVRPDPNAFDKQGNPAGPSGPGFMGDLKKWNYVIGFGALFLGLAISAHPSTPLGRGRGVVVGMLGCFLLGLLWICSYYVLANDKLDSVPVFNDLGQYNLMVGIAFMAVGFTFATRWE
;
A
#
# COMPACT_ATOMS: atom_id res chain seq x y z
N MET A 1 40.09 29.68 7.24
CA MET A 1 38.63 29.83 7.09
C MET A 1 37.96 28.67 7.82
N ARG A 2 37.49 28.86 9.07
CA ARG A 2 36.82 27.82 9.86
C ARG A 2 35.37 27.72 9.37
N LEU A 3 35.05 26.65 8.64
CA LEU A 3 33.67 26.35 8.28
C LEU A 3 32.90 25.99 9.55
N ARG A 4 31.70 26.56 9.71
CA ARG A 4 30.84 26.37 10.88
C ARG A 4 30.35 24.92 10.90
N THR A 5 30.30 24.34 12.09
CA THR A 5 29.80 22.99 12.41
C THR A 5 28.38 22.68 11.90
N ARG A 6 27.62 23.69 11.45
CA ARG A 6 26.27 23.55 10.87
C ARG A 6 26.29 23.00 9.44
N ASP A 7 27.36 23.21 8.68
CA ASP A 7 27.42 22.77 7.28
C ASP A 7 27.82 21.29 7.17
N GLN A 8 28.51 20.73 8.18
CA GLN A 8 28.84 19.30 8.23
C GLN A 8 27.65 18.41 8.60
N GLN A 9 26.60 18.97 9.22
CA GLN A 9 25.39 18.23 9.59
C GLN A 9 24.56 17.80 8.36
N PHE A 10 24.78 18.42 7.20
CA PHE A 10 24.13 18.06 5.93
C PHE A 10 24.93 17.03 5.12
N LEU A 11 26.17 16.76 5.52
CA LEU A 11 27.07 15.78 4.92
C LEU A 11 27.25 14.62 5.90
N ASP A 12 26.15 13.95 6.29
CA ASP A 12 26.22 12.69 7.04
C ASP A 12 27.06 11.69 6.22
N PRO A 13 28.26 11.29 6.67
CA PRO A 13 29.10 10.33 5.95
C PRO A 13 28.46 8.93 5.86
N GLU A 14 27.46 8.67 6.71
CA GLU A 14 26.62 7.47 6.78
C GLU A 14 25.47 7.46 5.76
N ARG A 15 25.26 8.56 5.02
CA ARG A 15 24.14 8.71 4.06
C ARG A 15 24.45 7.97 2.76
N GLY A 16 24.38 6.63 2.82
CA GLY A 16 24.44 5.79 1.62
C GLY A 16 23.40 6.21 0.57
N PRO A 17 23.60 5.86 -0.72
CA PRO A 17 22.78 6.33 -1.82
C PRO A 17 21.27 6.23 -1.52
N VAL A 18 20.55 7.32 -1.75
CA VAL A 18 19.08 7.37 -1.56
C VAL A 18 18.35 6.56 -2.63
N VAL A 19 18.95 6.44 -3.82
CA VAL A 19 18.48 5.61 -4.93
C VAL A 19 19.34 4.36 -5.00
N THR A 20 18.81 3.25 -4.51
CA THR A 20 19.40 1.91 -4.71
C THR A 20 18.46 1.06 -5.57
N PRO A 21 18.96 0.05 -6.29
CA PRO A 21 18.11 -0.83 -7.10
C PRO A 21 16.93 -1.41 -6.30
N ARG A 22 17.18 -1.78 -5.03
CA ARG A 22 16.13 -2.27 -4.11
C ARG A 22 15.11 -1.19 -3.73
N ALA A 23 15.56 0.04 -3.49
CA ALA A 23 14.64 1.15 -3.21
C ALA A 23 13.74 1.45 -4.41
N VAL A 24 14.28 1.37 -5.63
CA VAL A 24 13.50 1.52 -6.86
C VAL A 24 12.50 0.38 -7.02
N ILE A 25 12.93 -0.88 -6.83
CA ILE A 25 12.03 -2.05 -6.91
C ILE A 25 10.91 -1.95 -5.87
N ALA A 26 11.24 -1.59 -4.63
CA ALA A 26 10.25 -1.40 -3.57
C ALA A 26 9.22 -0.33 -3.93
N LEU A 27 9.68 0.83 -4.40
CA LEU A 27 8.81 1.93 -4.83
C LEU A 27 7.92 1.50 -6.01
N VAL A 28 8.49 0.84 -7.00
CA VAL A 28 7.76 0.32 -8.17
C VAL A 28 6.69 -0.68 -7.74
N LEU A 29 6.99 -1.60 -6.82
CA LEU A 29 6.02 -2.56 -6.30
C LEU A 29 4.86 -1.87 -5.57
N VAL A 30 5.14 -0.85 -4.76
CA VAL A 30 4.10 -0.06 -4.08
C VAL A 30 3.23 0.66 -5.11
N VAL A 31 3.83 1.35 -6.08
CA VAL A 31 3.10 2.11 -7.10
C VAL A 31 2.27 1.18 -7.99
N ILE A 32 2.84 0.04 -8.42
CA ILE A 32 2.12 -0.96 -9.21
C ILE A 32 0.98 -1.56 -8.40
N GLY A 33 1.19 -1.90 -7.13
CA GLY A 33 0.12 -2.42 -6.26
C GLY A 33 -1.05 -1.45 -6.13
N ILE A 34 -0.77 -0.17 -5.92
CA ILE A 34 -1.80 0.89 -5.87
C ILE A 34 -2.49 1.03 -7.23
N ALA A 35 -1.72 1.14 -8.32
CA ALA A 35 -2.28 1.26 -9.67
C ALA A 35 -3.15 0.06 -10.03
N TRP A 36 -2.77 -1.16 -9.62
CA TRP A 36 -3.54 -2.38 -9.82
C TRP A 36 -4.88 -2.33 -9.10
N ILE A 37 -4.90 -1.93 -7.82
CA ILE A 37 -6.14 -1.77 -7.04
C ILE A 37 -7.05 -0.73 -7.70
N VAL A 38 -6.49 0.43 -8.08
CA VAL A 38 -7.26 1.51 -8.72
C VAL A 38 -7.83 1.05 -10.06
N TYR A 39 -7.01 0.43 -10.92
CA TYR A 39 -7.45 -0.05 -12.23
C TYR A 39 -8.51 -1.16 -12.12
N TYR A 40 -8.35 -2.09 -11.19
CA TYR A 40 -9.38 -3.09 -10.93
C TYR A 40 -10.68 -2.43 -10.44
N TYR A 41 -10.59 -1.49 -9.50
CA TYR A 41 -11.76 -0.84 -8.90
C TYR A 41 -12.55 0.01 -9.91
N THR A 42 -11.87 0.82 -10.72
CA THR A 42 -12.53 1.78 -11.64
C THR A 42 -12.80 1.22 -13.03
N GLY A 43 -11.98 0.27 -13.49
CA GLY A 43 -12.03 -0.27 -14.84
C GLY A 43 -12.73 -1.62 -14.89
N VAL A 44 -12.20 -2.61 -14.17
CA VAL A 44 -12.52 -4.03 -14.41
C VAL A 44 -13.66 -4.56 -13.54
N ARG A 45 -13.94 -3.92 -12.40
CA ARG A 45 -14.95 -4.33 -11.43
C ARG A 45 -16.30 -4.56 -12.13
N PRO A 46 -16.91 -5.76 -12.01
CA PRO A 46 -18.28 -5.97 -12.43
C PRO A 46 -19.20 -5.14 -11.52
N ASP A 47 -19.85 -4.11 -12.08
CA ASP A 47 -20.81 -3.29 -11.34
C ASP A 47 -22.17 -4.00 -11.35
N PRO A 48 -22.73 -4.39 -10.18
CA PRO A 48 -24.04 -5.04 -10.10
C PRO A 48 -25.18 -4.19 -10.65
N ASN A 49 -24.98 -2.86 -10.74
CA ASN A 49 -25.99 -1.90 -11.17
C ASN A 49 -25.78 -1.43 -12.62
N ALA A 50 -24.67 -1.82 -13.25
CA ALA A 50 -24.46 -1.54 -14.66
C ALA A 50 -25.18 -2.61 -15.47
N PHE A 51 -26.07 -2.18 -16.36
CA PHE A 51 -26.73 -3.07 -17.32
C PHE A 51 -26.21 -2.76 -18.72
N ASP A 52 -25.99 -3.81 -19.52
CA ASP A 52 -25.66 -3.67 -20.92
C ASP A 52 -26.85 -3.11 -21.74
N LYS A 53 -26.63 -2.81 -23.03
CA LYS A 53 -27.69 -2.31 -23.92
C LYS A 53 -28.86 -3.30 -24.11
N GLN A 54 -28.71 -4.54 -23.64
CA GLN A 54 -29.67 -5.62 -23.73
C GLN A 54 -30.38 -5.87 -22.37
N GLY A 55 -30.08 -5.10 -21.33
CA GLY A 55 -30.69 -5.25 -19.99
C GLY A 55 -30.08 -6.37 -19.12
N ASN A 56 -28.97 -6.98 -19.53
CA ASN A 56 -28.22 -7.94 -18.71
C ASN A 56 -27.21 -7.22 -17.82
N PRO A 57 -26.83 -7.78 -16.66
CA PRO A 57 -25.73 -7.24 -15.86
C PRO A 57 -24.48 -7.09 -16.73
N ALA A 58 -23.92 -5.88 -16.78
CA ALA A 58 -22.71 -5.60 -17.53
C ALA A 58 -21.57 -6.46 -16.98
N GLY A 59 -20.97 -7.27 -17.85
CA GLY A 59 -19.80 -8.06 -17.51
C GLY A 59 -18.60 -7.17 -17.14
N PRO A 60 -17.51 -7.76 -16.60
CA PRO A 60 -16.31 -7.03 -16.25
C PRO A 60 -15.80 -6.19 -17.43
N SER A 61 -15.62 -4.88 -17.23
CA SER A 61 -15.12 -3.96 -18.26
C SER A 61 -13.59 -4.00 -18.32
N GLY A 62 -13.01 -4.92 -19.08
CA GLY A 62 -11.55 -5.01 -19.22
C GLY A 62 -11.08 -6.35 -19.77
N PRO A 63 -9.78 -6.67 -19.64
CA PRO A 63 -9.27 -7.97 -20.05
C PRO A 63 -9.97 -9.09 -19.26
N GLY A 64 -10.52 -10.09 -19.96
CA GLY A 64 -11.33 -11.15 -19.35
C GLY A 64 -10.64 -11.88 -18.19
N PHE A 65 -9.33 -12.12 -18.31
CA PHE A 65 -8.53 -12.75 -17.25
C PHE A 65 -8.56 -11.98 -15.92
N MET A 66 -8.67 -10.64 -15.97
CA MET A 66 -8.67 -9.80 -14.77
C MET A 66 -10.08 -9.72 -14.16
N GLY A 67 -11.12 -9.83 -14.99
CA GLY A 67 -12.51 -9.97 -14.53
C GLY A 67 -12.76 -11.29 -13.79
N ASP A 68 -12.19 -12.39 -14.30
CA ASP A 68 -12.37 -13.74 -13.72
C ASP A 68 -11.77 -13.89 -12.33
N LEU A 69 -10.67 -13.16 -12.05
CA LEU A 69 -10.00 -13.15 -10.74
C LEU A 69 -10.86 -12.53 -9.63
N LYS A 70 -11.82 -11.64 -9.95
CA LYS A 70 -12.70 -10.98 -8.98
C LYS A 70 -11.91 -10.42 -7.78
N LYS A 71 -12.26 -10.84 -6.55
CA LYS A 71 -11.62 -10.38 -5.30
C LYS A 71 -10.12 -10.75 -5.20
N TRP A 72 -9.63 -11.72 -5.98
CA TRP A 72 -8.19 -12.05 -6.00
C TRP A 72 -7.34 -10.90 -6.53
N ASN A 73 -7.90 -9.98 -7.32
CA ASN A 73 -7.19 -8.78 -7.75
C ASN A 73 -6.78 -7.90 -6.57
N TYR A 74 -7.60 -7.82 -5.52
CA TYR A 74 -7.23 -7.09 -4.30
C TYR A 74 -6.09 -7.78 -3.56
N VAL A 75 -6.07 -9.11 -3.52
CA VAL A 75 -4.96 -9.85 -2.89
C VAL A 75 -3.65 -9.59 -3.63
N ILE A 76 -3.68 -9.55 -4.96
CA ILE A 76 -2.50 -9.25 -5.79
C ILE A 76 -2.05 -7.80 -5.57
N GLY A 77 -2.97 -6.85 -5.63
CA GLY A 77 -2.67 -5.42 -5.47
C GLY A 77 -2.13 -5.09 -4.07
N PHE A 78 -2.83 -5.51 -3.02
CA PHE A 78 -2.38 -5.32 -1.63
C PHE A 78 -1.13 -6.15 -1.34
N GLY A 79 -1.02 -7.36 -1.89
CA GLY A 79 0.17 -8.21 -1.75
C GLY A 79 1.41 -7.55 -2.34
N ALA A 80 1.31 -6.99 -3.55
CA ALA A 80 2.39 -6.22 -4.17
C ALA A 80 2.76 -4.97 -3.35
N LEU A 81 1.76 -4.25 -2.84
CA LEU A 81 1.95 -3.09 -1.97
C LEU A 81 2.71 -3.46 -0.69
N PHE A 82 2.23 -4.47 0.04
CA PHE A 82 2.85 -4.91 1.30
C PHE A 82 4.22 -5.52 1.10
N LEU A 83 4.41 -6.26 0.01
CA LEU A 83 5.72 -6.79 -0.37
C LEU A 83 6.70 -5.66 -0.69
N GLY A 84 6.26 -4.63 -1.43
CA GLY A 84 7.05 -3.43 -1.69
C GLY A 84 7.47 -2.73 -0.40
N LEU A 85 6.55 -2.56 0.55
CA LEU A 85 6.85 -1.99 1.86
C LEU A 85 7.83 -2.86 2.66
N ALA A 86 7.64 -4.18 2.71
CA ALA A 86 8.53 -5.10 3.43
C ALA A 86 9.95 -5.11 2.83
N ILE A 87 10.08 -5.10 1.49
CA ILE A 87 11.39 -4.97 0.81
C ILE A 87 12.03 -3.61 1.13
N SER A 88 11.21 -2.57 1.27
CA SER A 88 11.68 -1.24 1.66
C SER A 88 12.24 -1.18 3.08
N ALA A 89 12.00 -2.17 3.95
CA ALA A 89 12.60 -2.25 5.28
C ALA A 89 14.09 -2.66 5.27
N HIS A 90 14.68 -2.98 4.11
CA HIS A 90 16.08 -3.40 4.02
C HIS A 90 17.07 -2.22 4.25
N PRO A 91 18.19 -2.38 4.97
CA PRO A 91 19.15 -1.30 5.28
C PRO A 91 19.69 -0.51 4.07
N SER A 92 19.76 -1.17 2.91
CA SER A 92 20.17 -0.55 1.64
C SER A 92 19.17 0.48 1.10
N THR A 93 17.94 0.52 1.59
CA THR A 93 16.94 1.53 1.21
C THR A 93 16.98 2.70 2.20
N PRO A 94 16.49 3.89 1.83
CA PRO A 94 16.42 5.02 2.76
C PRO A 94 15.43 4.79 3.93
N LEU A 95 14.44 3.91 3.76
CA LEU A 95 13.43 3.57 4.78
C LEU A 95 13.92 2.48 5.76
N GLY A 96 14.92 1.68 5.39
CA GLY A 96 15.42 0.60 6.23
C GLY A 96 16.63 0.96 7.11
N ARG A 97 17.03 2.23 7.20
CA ARG A 97 18.19 2.67 8.00
C ARG A 97 17.92 3.93 8.82
N GLY A 98 18.59 4.04 9.98
CA GLY A 98 18.52 5.20 10.86
C GLY A 98 17.08 5.62 11.18
N ARG A 99 16.77 6.92 10.99
CA ARG A 99 15.43 7.48 11.24
C ARG A 99 14.36 6.95 10.29
N GLY A 100 14.75 6.39 9.13
CA GLY A 100 13.82 5.84 8.14
C GLY A 100 13.02 4.66 8.70
N VAL A 101 13.65 3.83 9.55
CA VAL A 101 13.01 2.67 10.18
C VAL A 101 11.86 3.11 11.06
N VAL A 102 12.07 4.16 11.87
CA VAL A 102 11.04 4.71 12.76
C VAL A 102 9.88 5.29 11.96
N VAL A 103 10.17 6.00 10.86
CA VAL A 103 9.14 6.55 9.96
C VAL A 103 8.36 5.43 9.29
N GLY A 104 9.02 4.36 8.83
CA GLY A 104 8.37 3.20 8.23
C GLY A 104 7.49 2.43 9.22
N MET A 105 8.00 2.17 10.43
CA MET A 105 7.28 1.48 11.50
C MET A 105 6.03 2.26 11.93
N LEU A 106 6.20 3.52 12.34
CA LEU A 106 5.07 4.36 12.78
C LEU A 106 4.10 4.63 11.63
N GLY A 107 4.62 4.84 10.42
CA GLY A 107 3.78 5.01 9.23
C GLY A 107 2.88 3.81 8.99
N CYS A 108 3.42 2.59 9.00
CA CYS A 108 2.62 1.38 8.80
C CYS A 108 1.61 1.15 9.93
N PHE A 109 1.99 1.39 11.18
CA PHE A 109 1.08 1.23 12.33
C PHE A 109 -0.05 2.26 12.36
N LEU A 110 0.27 3.54 12.12
CA LEU A 110 -0.74 4.60 12.08
C LEU A 110 -1.66 4.43 10.87
N LEU A 111 -1.13 4.07 9.70
CA LEU A 111 -1.95 3.78 8.52
C LEU A 111 -2.84 2.56 8.74
N GLY A 112 -2.31 1.47 9.32
CA GLY A 112 -3.08 0.27 9.65
C GLY A 112 -4.20 0.56 10.66
N LEU A 113 -3.89 1.33 11.71
CA LEU A 113 -4.88 1.76 12.70
C LEU A 113 -5.96 2.64 12.06
N LEU A 114 -5.55 3.68 11.32
CA LEU A 114 -6.46 4.59 10.65
C LEU A 114 -7.37 3.84 9.69
N TRP A 115 -6.84 2.87 8.94
CA TRP A 115 -7.61 2.02 8.04
C TRP A 115 -8.73 1.27 8.76
N ILE A 116 -8.41 0.57 9.85
CA ILE A 116 -9.39 -0.18 10.63
C ILE A 116 -10.41 0.78 11.29
N CYS A 117 -9.94 1.90 11.84
CA CYS A 117 -10.83 2.91 12.43
C CYS A 117 -11.81 3.48 11.39
N SER A 118 -11.34 3.83 10.20
CA SER A 118 -12.19 4.29 9.09
C SER A 118 -13.20 3.21 8.69
N TYR A 119 -12.78 1.95 8.59
CA TYR A 119 -13.71 0.84 8.33
C TYR A 119 -14.83 0.77 9.37
N TYR A 120 -14.50 0.78 10.66
CA TYR A 120 -15.50 0.67 11.73
C TYR A 120 -16.44 1.88 11.82
N VAL A 121 -15.93 3.09 11.60
CA VAL A 121 -16.76 4.31 11.57
C VAL A 121 -17.76 4.27 10.42
N LEU A 122 -17.36 3.71 9.27
CA LEU A 122 -18.17 3.70 8.05
C LEU A 122 -19.04 2.45 7.89
N ALA A 123 -18.75 1.38 8.66
CA ALA A 123 -19.38 0.06 8.55
C ALA A 123 -20.91 0.08 8.71
N ASN A 124 -21.47 1.03 9.46
CA ASN A 124 -22.90 1.03 9.78
C ASN A 124 -23.78 1.78 8.76
N ASP A 125 -23.29 2.87 8.14
CA ASP A 125 -24.16 3.77 7.38
C ASP A 125 -23.67 4.11 5.96
N LYS A 126 -22.37 3.94 5.65
CA LYS A 126 -21.77 4.54 4.44
C LYS A 126 -20.75 3.68 3.72
N LEU A 127 -20.66 2.39 4.06
CA LEU A 127 -19.62 1.51 3.53
C LEU A 127 -19.69 1.37 1.99
N ASP A 128 -20.90 1.42 1.42
CA ASP A 128 -21.11 1.35 -0.04
C ASP A 128 -20.59 2.57 -0.80
N SER A 129 -20.48 3.71 -0.12
CA SER A 129 -20.05 4.98 -0.72
C SER A 129 -18.54 5.15 -0.79
N VAL A 130 -17.77 4.31 -0.07
CA VAL A 130 -16.32 4.44 0.02
C VAL A 130 -15.65 3.44 -0.93
N PRO A 131 -14.89 3.94 -1.92
CA PRO A 131 -14.16 3.10 -2.85
C PRO A 131 -13.25 2.09 -2.14
N VAL A 132 -13.15 0.87 -2.69
CA VAL A 132 -12.38 -0.27 -2.16
C VAL A 132 -12.98 -0.88 -0.88
N PHE A 133 -13.51 -0.09 0.05
CA PHE A 133 -14.06 -0.58 1.31
C PHE A 133 -15.35 -1.42 1.11
N ASN A 134 -16.18 -1.03 0.15
CA ASN A 134 -17.42 -1.70 -0.23
C ASN A 134 -17.22 -3.18 -0.65
N ASP A 135 -16.18 -3.47 -1.43
CA ASP A 135 -15.92 -4.81 -1.96
C ASP A 135 -15.24 -5.75 -0.95
N LEU A 136 -14.42 -5.16 -0.08
CA LEU A 136 -13.61 -5.88 0.89
C LEU A 136 -14.45 -6.36 2.08
N GLY A 137 -15.45 -5.59 2.54
CA GLY A 137 -16.25 -5.95 3.72
C GLY A 137 -15.36 -6.34 4.92
N GLN A 138 -15.51 -7.56 5.45
CA GLN A 138 -14.70 -8.04 6.58
C GLN A 138 -13.19 -8.15 6.26
N TYR A 139 -12.80 -8.30 5.00
CA TYR A 139 -11.38 -8.35 4.60
C TYR A 139 -10.64 -7.04 4.83
N ASN A 140 -11.34 -5.91 5.08
CA ASN A 140 -10.70 -4.67 5.51
C ASN A 140 -9.92 -4.84 6.83
N LEU A 141 -10.38 -5.73 7.72
CA LEU A 141 -9.66 -6.07 8.95
C LEU A 141 -8.34 -6.79 8.66
N MET A 142 -8.35 -7.68 7.65
CA MET A 142 -7.14 -8.41 7.22
C MET A 142 -6.09 -7.45 6.63
N VAL A 143 -6.51 -6.45 5.85
CA VAL A 143 -5.62 -5.41 5.33
C VAL A 143 -4.97 -4.62 6.47
N GLY A 144 -5.75 -4.25 7.49
CA GLY A 144 -5.21 -3.60 8.68
C GLY A 144 -4.19 -4.45 9.45
N ILE A 145 -4.46 -5.74 9.64
CA ILE A 145 -3.52 -6.69 10.26
C ILE A 145 -2.24 -6.83 9.42
N ALA A 146 -2.37 -6.85 8.09
CA ALA A 146 -1.21 -6.91 7.19
C ALA A 146 -0.33 -5.66 7.29
N PHE A 147 -0.91 -4.46 7.42
CA PHE A 147 -0.16 -3.24 7.73
C PHE A 147 0.62 -3.37 9.05
N MET A 148 0.00 -3.96 10.08
CA MET A 148 0.69 -4.20 11.35
C MET A 148 1.85 -5.20 11.17
N ALA A 149 1.64 -6.30 10.43
CA ALA A 149 2.69 -7.27 10.15
C ALA A 149 3.89 -6.63 9.44
N VAL A 150 3.64 -5.76 8.44
CA VAL A 150 4.69 -4.99 7.76
C VAL A 150 5.36 -4.01 8.72
N GLY A 151 4.62 -3.33 9.59
CA GLY A 151 5.18 -2.46 10.63
C GLY A 151 6.19 -3.19 11.54
N PHE A 152 5.89 -4.45 11.91
CA PHE A 152 6.83 -5.28 12.65
C PHE A 152 8.11 -5.61 11.85
N THR A 153 8.03 -5.78 10.53
CA THR A 153 9.25 -6.01 9.73
C THR A 153 10.22 -4.82 9.82
N PHE A 154 9.72 -3.58 9.90
CA PHE A 154 10.56 -2.41 10.19
C PHE A 154 11.09 -2.43 11.62
N ALA A 155 10.25 -2.78 12.61
CA ALA A 155 10.67 -2.84 14.02
C ALA A 155 11.86 -3.79 14.26
N THR A 156 11.93 -4.91 13.55
CA THR A 156 13.06 -5.87 13.66
C THR A 156 14.38 -5.36 13.10
N ARG A 157 14.39 -4.24 12.38
CA ARG A 157 15.58 -3.65 11.75
C ARG A 157 16.05 -2.39 12.47
N TRP A 158 15.56 -2.16 13.69
CA TRP A 158 15.95 -1.04 14.50
C TRP A 158 17.28 -1.33 15.22
N GLU A 159 18.38 -1.04 14.52
CA GLU A 159 19.77 -0.98 15.02
C GLU A 159 20.40 0.34 14.54
#